data_AF-A0A8T3VJ97-F1
#
_entry.id   AF-A0A8T3VJ97-F1
#
_cell.length_a   1.000
_cell.length_b   1.000
_cell.length_c   1.000
_cell.angle_alpha   90.00
_cell.angle_beta   90.00
_cell.angle_gamma   90.00
#
_symmetry.space_group_name_H-M   'P 1'
#
loop_
_entity.id
_entity.type
_entity.pdbx_description
1 polymer ?
#
loop_
_entity_poly.entity_id
_entity_poly.type
_entity_poly.pdbx_seq_one_letter_code
_entity_poly.pdbx_strand_id
1 'polypeptide(L)'
;MRDYDIDEARDILKSQDPVNLKIIPHVEERWLERDFEINYTVDCLLNKVPLSISKTYHNRFKLIYPHETKSTMDLYVIIEISDNENVSIITVYPEEKKRREHERKH
;
A
#
# COMPACT_ATOMS: atom_id res chain seq x y z
N MET A 1 -0.28 -21.00 -6.16
CA MET A 1 -0.32 -19.69 -5.52
C MET A 1 -1.50 -19.65 -4.56
N ARG A 2 -1.26 -19.54 -3.25
CA ARG A 2 -2.32 -19.35 -2.26
C ARG A 2 -2.90 -17.96 -2.49
N ASP A 3 -4.22 -17.85 -2.53
CA ASP A 3 -4.89 -16.58 -2.78
C ASP A 3 -5.38 -15.99 -1.44
N TYR A 4 -4.60 -15.08 -0.88
CA TYR A 4 -4.84 -14.51 0.46
C TYR A 4 -6.07 -13.61 0.47
N ASP A 5 -6.84 -13.64 1.56
CA ASP A 5 -7.89 -12.66 1.78
C ASP A 5 -7.36 -11.36 2.45
N ILE A 6 -8.26 -10.43 2.74
CA ILE A 6 -7.91 -9.11 3.30
C ILE A 6 -7.39 -9.24 4.74
N ASP A 7 -7.94 -10.15 5.53
CA ASP A 7 -7.57 -10.30 6.93
C ASP A 7 -6.22 -11.01 7.04
N GLU A 8 -5.99 -12.03 6.21
CA GLU A 8 -4.67 -12.65 6.06
C GLU A 8 -3.62 -11.64 5.61
N ALA A 9 -3.92 -10.79 4.62
CA ALA A 9 -3.00 -9.75 4.17
C ALA A 9 -2.63 -8.75 5.28
N ARG A 10 -3.59 -8.40 6.15
CA ARG A 10 -3.34 -7.53 7.31
C ARG A 10 -2.43 -8.20 8.33
N ASP A 11 -2.64 -9.48 8.59
CA ASP A 11 -1.83 -10.22 9.56
C ASP A 11 -0.41 -10.42 9.06
N ILE A 12 -0.25 -10.71 7.76
CA ILE A 12 1.07 -10.78 7.10
C ILE A 12 1.80 -9.43 7.20
N LEU A 13 1.12 -8.31 6.93
CA LEU A 13 1.74 -6.98 7.03
C LEU A 13 2.21 -6.66 8.45
N LYS A 14 1.43 -7.03 9.48
CA LYS A 14 1.80 -6.81 10.89
C LYS A 14 2.97 -7.69 11.35
N SER A 15 3.18 -8.83 10.72
CA SER A 15 4.29 -9.74 11.05
C SER A 15 5.57 -9.45 10.26
N GLN A 16 5.54 -8.53 9.27
CA GLN A 16 6.71 -8.21 8.47
C GLN A 16 7.78 -7.47 9.27
N ASP A 17 9.03 -7.88 9.05
CA ASP A 17 10.18 -7.04 9.34
C ASP A 17 10.33 -5.98 8.24
N PRO A 18 10.57 -4.70 8.57
CA PRO A 18 10.81 -3.66 7.56
C PRO A 18 11.85 -4.03 6.50
N VAL A 19 12.88 -4.79 6.86
CA VAL A 19 13.95 -5.20 5.93
C VAL A 19 13.48 -6.17 4.86
N ASN A 20 12.35 -6.84 5.09
CA ASN A 20 11.76 -7.82 4.17
C ASN A 20 10.76 -7.20 3.19
N LEU A 21 10.41 -5.92 3.36
CA LEU A 21 9.60 -5.20 2.38
C LEU A 21 10.42 -4.93 1.12
N LYS A 22 10.01 -5.57 0.02
CA LYS A 22 10.67 -5.37 -1.27
C LYS A 22 10.03 -4.20 -2.01
N ILE A 23 10.76 -3.12 -2.18
CA ILE A 23 10.38 -2.04 -3.10
C ILE A 23 10.86 -2.46 -4.50
N ILE A 24 9.95 -2.54 -5.48
CA ILE A 24 10.37 -2.88 -6.84
C ILE A 24 11.07 -1.67 -7.48
N PRO A 25 12.09 -1.87 -8.35
CA PRO A 25 12.91 -0.77 -8.89
C PRO A 25 12.10 0.35 -9.55
N HIS A 26 11.02 0.00 -10.24
CA HIS A 26 10.12 0.96 -10.88
C HIS A 26 9.44 1.94 -9.91
N VAL A 27 9.23 1.53 -8.65
CA VAL A 27 8.72 2.42 -7.60
C VAL A 27 9.80 3.39 -7.16
N GLU A 28 11.05 2.95 -7.07
CA GLU A 28 12.19 3.81 -6.73
C GLU A 28 12.45 4.84 -7.84
N GLU A 29 12.37 4.44 -9.11
CA GLU A 29 12.51 5.36 -10.25
C GLU A 29 11.41 6.42 -10.26
N ARG A 30 10.15 6.01 -10.05
CA ARG A 30 9.01 6.93 -10.01
C ARG A 30 8.92 7.74 -8.73
N TRP A 31 9.60 7.35 -7.67
CA TRP A 31 9.63 8.12 -6.43
C TRP A 31 10.18 9.52 -6.66
N LEU A 32 11.26 9.67 -7.43
CA LEU A 32 11.83 10.98 -7.74
C LEU A 32 10.86 11.91 -8.49
N GLU A 33 9.88 11.35 -9.19
CA GLU A 33 8.91 12.07 -10.01
C GLU A 33 7.57 12.29 -9.30
N ARG A 34 7.34 11.62 -8.17
CA ARG A 34 6.05 11.59 -7.49
C ARG A 34 6.16 12.21 -6.10
N ASP A 35 5.13 12.96 -5.76
CA ASP A 35 5.05 13.67 -4.49
C ASP A 35 4.63 12.70 -3.37
N PHE A 36 5.56 11.85 -2.92
CA PHE A 36 5.41 11.04 -1.72
C PHE A 36 6.76 10.67 -1.08
N GLU A 37 6.75 10.37 0.21
CA GLU A 37 7.92 9.93 0.98
C GLU A 37 7.96 8.39 1.14
N ILE A 38 9.06 7.73 0.72
CA ILE A 38 9.20 6.27 0.88
C ILE A 38 9.21 5.85 2.35
N ASN A 39 9.92 6.58 3.22
CA ASN A 39 9.97 6.26 4.65
C ASN A 39 8.57 6.33 5.28
N TYR A 40 7.75 7.28 4.86
CA TYR A 40 6.36 7.37 5.29
C TYR A 40 5.53 6.19 4.76
N THR A 41 5.76 5.76 3.52
CA THR A 41 5.09 4.60 2.92
C THR A 41 5.40 3.31 3.68
N VAL A 42 6.66 3.07 4.02
CA VAL A 42 7.10 1.91 4.81
C VAL A 42 6.45 1.94 6.20
N ASP A 43 6.50 3.09 6.88
CA ASP A 43 5.84 3.27 8.18
C ASP A 43 4.33 3.05 8.10
N CYS A 44 3.67 3.48 7.02
CA CYS A 44 2.26 3.23 6.78
C CYS A 44 1.93 1.73 6.71
N LEU A 45 2.73 0.94 6.00
CA LEU A 45 2.49 -0.48 5.83
C LEU A 45 2.67 -1.28 7.13
N LEU A 46 3.63 -0.89 7.97
CA LEU A 46 4.01 -1.66 9.16
C LEU A 46 3.29 -1.19 10.43
N ASN A 47 3.09 0.12 10.58
CA ASN A 47 2.71 0.71 11.86
C ASN A 47 1.35 1.43 11.83
N LYS A 48 0.77 1.68 10.65
CA LYS A 48 -0.49 2.45 10.55
C LYS A 48 -1.66 1.60 10.08
N VAL A 49 -2.83 1.95 10.57
CA VAL A 49 -4.10 1.39 10.08
C VAL A 49 -4.46 2.11 8.78
N PRO A 50 -4.66 1.39 7.66
CA PRO A 50 -5.10 2.02 6.42
C PRO A 50 -6.53 2.54 6.54
N LEU A 51 -6.81 3.65 5.87
CA LEU A 51 -8.17 4.17 5.69
C LEU A 51 -9.05 3.17 4.92
N SER A 52 -8.46 2.41 4.01
CA SER A 52 -9.12 1.36 3.26
C SER A 52 -8.11 0.31 2.83
N ILE A 53 -8.54 -0.94 2.79
CA ILE A 53 -7.83 -2.03 2.14
C ILE A 53 -8.81 -2.77 1.24
N SER A 54 -8.40 -3.03 0.00
CA SER A 54 -9.21 -3.75 -0.97
C SER A 54 -8.33 -4.67 -1.80
N LYS A 55 -8.80 -5.88 -2.06
CA LYS A 55 -8.17 -6.81 -2.99
C LYS A 55 -8.43 -6.34 -4.42
N THR A 56 -7.37 -6.24 -5.23
CA THR A 56 -7.45 -5.76 -6.62
C THR A 56 -7.34 -6.91 -7.62
N TYR A 57 -6.43 -7.86 -7.38
CA TYR A 57 -6.23 -9.02 -8.26
C TYR A 57 -5.38 -10.10 -7.57
N HIS A 58 -5.89 -11.32 -7.37
CA HIS A 58 -5.23 -12.37 -6.58
C HIS A 58 -4.58 -11.77 -5.32
N ASN A 59 -3.31 -12.07 -5.03
CA ASN A 59 -2.57 -11.55 -3.89
C ASN A 59 -2.15 -10.07 -3.98
N ARG A 60 -2.82 -9.27 -4.81
CA ARG A 60 -2.58 -7.84 -4.94
C ARG A 60 -3.60 -7.03 -4.16
N PHE A 61 -3.12 -6.18 -3.28
CA PHE A 61 -3.94 -5.37 -2.39
C PHE A 61 -3.64 -3.89 -2.59
N LYS A 62 -4.70 -3.09 -2.60
CA LYS A 62 -4.64 -1.62 -2.56
C LYS A 62 -4.92 -1.19 -1.13
N LEU A 63 -3.95 -0.51 -0.54
CA LEU A 63 -4.04 0.14 0.76
C LEU A 63 -4.07 1.64 0.57
N ILE A 64 -4.94 2.32 1.29
CA ILE A 64 -5.09 3.77 1.21
C ILE A 64 -4.78 4.37 2.57
N TYR A 65 -3.86 5.33 2.61
CA TYR A 65 -3.47 6.08 3.81
C TYR A 65 -3.68 7.58 3.58
N PRO A 66 -3.73 8.41 4.63
CA PRO A 66 -3.59 9.85 4.44
C PRO A 66 -2.23 10.16 3.80
N HIS A 67 -2.15 11.19 2.96
CA HIS A 67 -0.85 11.71 2.54
C HIS A 67 -0.14 12.38 3.74
N GLU A 68 1.18 12.26 3.81
CA GLU A 68 2.04 12.77 4.88
C GLU A 68 1.92 14.27 5.13
N THR A 69 1.73 15.08 4.08
CA THR A 69 1.71 16.55 4.17
C THR A 69 0.48 17.17 3.52
N LYS A 70 -0.11 16.54 2.50
CA LYS A 70 -1.22 17.09 1.72
C LYS A 70 -2.57 16.62 2.24
N SER A 71 -3.24 17.46 3.04
CA SER A 71 -4.52 17.14 3.68
C SER A 71 -5.70 16.91 2.71
N THR A 72 -5.57 17.22 1.42
CA THR A 72 -6.59 16.94 0.38
C THR A 72 -6.30 15.66 -0.40
N MET A 73 -5.17 15.01 -0.14
CA MET A 73 -4.72 13.81 -0.84
C MET A 73 -4.62 12.61 0.10
N ASP A 74 -4.83 11.43 -0.47
CA ASP A 74 -4.54 10.14 0.12
C ASP A 74 -3.35 9.51 -0.61
N LEU A 75 -2.59 8.67 0.08
CA LEU A 75 -1.51 7.88 -0.47
C LEU A 75 -2.02 6.48 -0.81
N TYR A 76 -2.00 6.14 -2.10
CA TYR A 76 -2.40 4.82 -2.58
C TYR A 76 -1.15 3.94 -2.68
N VAL A 77 -1.16 2.82 -1.97
CA VAL A 77 -0.07 1.84 -1.94
C VAL A 77 -0.62 0.53 -2.46
N ILE A 78 -0.07 0.04 -3.57
CA ILE A 78 -0.41 -1.28 -4.11
C ILE A 78 0.72 -2.23 -3.77
N ILE A 79 0.37 -3.32 -3.08
CA ILE A 79 1.30 -4.38 -2.70
C ILE A 79 0.90 -5.70 -3.35
N GLU A 80 1.86 -6.61 -3.44
CA GLU A 80 1.65 -8.00 -3.83
C GLU A 80 2.29 -8.93 -2.79
N ILE A 81 1.56 -9.96 -2.38
CA ILE A 81 1.99 -10.94 -1.38
C ILE A 81 2.33 -12.25 -2.09
N SER A 82 3.55 -12.74 -1.91
CA SER A 82 3.98 -14.01 -2.50
C SER A 82 3.52 -15.22 -1.68
N ASP A 83 3.66 -16.43 -2.22
CA ASP A 83 3.35 -17.68 -1.50
C ASP A 83 4.17 -17.85 -0.21
N ASN A 84 5.35 -17.24 -0.13
CA ASN A 84 6.22 -17.24 1.06
C ASN A 84 5.95 -16.04 1.98
N GLU A 85 4.79 -15.39 1.85
CA GLU A 85 4.37 -14.22 2.64
C GLU A 85 5.26 -12.97 2.49
N ASN A 86 6.24 -12.98 1.58
CA ASN A 86 7.01 -11.78 1.25
C ASN A 86 6.11 -10.73 0.60
N VAL A 87 6.25 -9.49 1.04
CA VAL A 87 5.48 -8.34 0.55
C VAL A 87 6.33 -7.50 -0.41
N SER A 88 5.81 -7.28 -1.62
CA SER A 88 6.41 -6.38 -2.60
C SER A 88 5.54 -5.14 -2.80
N ILE A 89 6.12 -3.95 -2.71
CA ILE A 89 5.46 -2.68 -3.04
C ILE A 89 5.54 -2.50 -4.56
N ILE A 90 4.39 -2.55 -5.23
CA ILE A 90 4.28 -2.54 -6.70
C ILE A 90 4.12 -1.13 -7.26
N THR A 91 3.34 -0.28 -6.58
CA THR A 91 3.24 1.14 -6.93
C THR A 91 2.77 1.95 -5.75
N VAL A 92 3.24 3.20 -5.69
CA VAL A 92 2.83 4.20 -4.71
C VAL A 92 2.52 5.49 -5.47
N TYR A 93 1.39 6.11 -5.18
CA TYR A 93 1.03 7.40 -5.76
C TYR A 93 0.05 8.18 -4.88
N PRO A 94 0.14 9.52 -4.85
CA PRO A 94 -0.88 10.36 -4.26
C PRO A 94 -2.14 10.41 -5.15
N GLU A 95 -3.31 10.53 -4.55
CA GLU A 95 -4.61 10.62 -5.22
C GLU A 95 -5.56 11.54 -4.42
N GLU A 96 -6.51 12.20 -5.07
CA GLU A 96 -7.46 13.06 -4.35
C GLU A 96 -8.36 12.26 -3.40
N LYS A 97 -8.53 12.75 -2.16
CA LYS A 97 -9.40 12.12 -1.13
C LYS A 97 -10.82 11.82 -1.63
N LYS A 98 -11.35 12.70 -2.46
CA LYS A 98 -12.68 12.57 -3.07
C LYS A 98 -12.85 11.26 -3.85
N ARG A 99 -11.77 10.72 -4.42
CA ARG A 99 -11.79 9.45 -5.15
C ARG A 99 -12.18 8.30 -4.23
N ARG A 100 -11.53 8.16 -3.06
CA ARG A 100 -11.86 7.14 -2.05
C ARG A 100 -13.29 7.32 -1.53
N GLU A 101 -13.70 8.56 -1.28
CA GLU A 101 -15.05 8.86 -0.80
C GLU A 101 -16.14 8.47 -1.81
N HIS A 102 -15.85 8.58 -3.10
CA HIS A 102 -16.72 8.09 -4.16
C HIS A 102 -16.74 6.55 -4.24
N GLU A 103 -15.58 5.90 -4.12
CA GLU A 103 -15.47 4.43 -4.12
C GLU A 103 -16.24 3.78 -2.96
N ARG A 104 -16.37 4.44 -1.81
CA ARG A 104 -17.15 3.93 -0.66
C ARG A 104 -18.67 3.99 -0.82
N LYS A 105 -19.19 4.73 -1.80
CA LYS A 105 -20.64 4.92 -2.01
C LYS A 105 -21.26 3.84 -2.91
N HIS A 106 -20.44 2.98 -3.49
CA HIS A 106 -20.82 1.91 -4.41
C HIS A 106 -20.37 0.57 -3.85
#